data_AF-A0A833GXK0-F1
#
_entry.id   AF-A0A833GXK0-F1
#
_cell.length_a   1.000
_cell.length_b   1.000
_cell.length_c   1.000
_cell.angle_alpha   90.00
_cell.angle_beta   90.00
_cell.angle_gamma   90.00
#
_symmetry.space_group_name_H-M   'P 1'
#
loop_
_entity.id
_entity.type
_entity.pdbx_description
1 polymer ?
#
loop_
_entity_poly.entity_id
_entity_poly.type
_entity_poly.pdbx_seq_one_letter_code
_entity_poly.pdbx_strand_id
1 'polypeptide(L)'
;MSAASELLIRLNIPEPYRDDAGRSAIDLMIRTVRSLYHTLGKTVSWGPSVQIEIDNFSFPRARPMRYFGGQPADPETLVTFLAENFYLPERWQNRTCVDDLRKAPVPEGFIKEESDGLTMIRLVEDLSSRTLLRERLMAFEDWLIEVLKPKIDPDYNEFGDMRAPLMNPQPAEGATFVSFAAAYKAVVLDADGRLDEDVMAELLSYLSQGKLPDGTEIDSVRLILPNRESAVRIRDTTTARGIKAVLYATDDGQLWDPFPLGEWREWKKPAGL
;
A
#
# COMPACT_ATOMS: atom_id res chain seq x y z
N MET A 1 16.04 -7.74 -32.89
CA MET A 1 16.03 -7.84 -31.42
C MET A 1 14.90 -8.79 -31.05
N SER A 2 15.24 -9.97 -30.52
CA SER A 2 14.25 -10.96 -30.08
C SER A 2 13.53 -10.41 -28.85
N ALA A 3 12.19 -10.36 -28.87
CA ALA A 3 11.42 -10.13 -27.67
C ALA A 3 11.72 -11.28 -26.71
N ALA A 4 12.50 -11.03 -25.66
CA ALA A 4 12.62 -11.99 -24.58
C ALA A 4 11.22 -12.10 -23.95
N SER A 5 10.62 -13.29 -24.00
CA SER A 5 9.40 -13.55 -23.26
C SER A 5 9.72 -13.47 -21.77
N GLU A 6 9.05 -12.55 -21.08
CA GLU A 6 9.11 -12.40 -19.63
C GLU A 6 7.97 -13.22 -19.02
N LEU A 7 8.28 -13.96 -17.96
CA LEU A 7 7.31 -14.75 -17.21
C LEU A 7 7.10 -14.12 -15.84
N LEU A 8 5.89 -13.62 -15.65
CA LEU A 8 5.35 -13.12 -14.38
C LEU A 8 4.34 -14.12 -13.85
N ILE A 9 4.51 -14.53 -12.61
CA ILE A 9 3.61 -15.48 -11.96
C ILE A 9 3.27 -14.92 -10.58
N ARG A 10 1.99 -14.57 -10.39
CA ARG A 10 1.42 -14.32 -9.07
C ARG A 10 0.40 -15.41 -8.77
N LEU A 11 0.68 -16.21 -7.76
CA LEU A 11 -0.21 -17.28 -7.32
C LEU A 11 -0.90 -16.84 -6.04
N ASN A 12 -2.22 -16.73 -6.13
CA ASN A 12 -3.07 -16.27 -5.04
C ASN A 12 -3.69 -17.46 -4.32
N ILE A 13 -3.65 -17.41 -2.99
CA ILE A 13 -4.29 -18.43 -2.14
C ILE A 13 -5.44 -17.79 -1.38
N PRO A 14 -6.68 -18.32 -1.53
CA PRO A 14 -7.83 -17.75 -0.84
C PRO A 14 -7.75 -18.01 0.68
N GLU A 15 -8.54 -17.27 1.47
CA GLU A 15 -8.49 -17.31 2.94
C GLU A 15 -8.62 -18.69 3.63
N PRO A 16 -9.21 -19.78 3.06
CA PRO A 16 -9.03 -21.10 3.67
C PRO A 16 -7.60 -21.67 3.56
N TYR A 17 -6.56 -20.87 3.29
CA TYR A 17 -5.14 -21.28 3.32
C TYR A 17 -4.67 -21.91 4.65
N ARG A 18 -5.47 -21.78 5.72
CA ARG A 18 -5.12 -22.19 7.08
C ARG A 18 -5.29 -23.68 7.36
N ASP A 19 -6.00 -24.40 6.50
CA ASP A 19 -6.15 -25.84 6.63
C ASP A 19 -4.99 -26.61 5.96
N ASP A 20 -4.97 -27.93 6.14
CA ASP A 20 -3.94 -28.79 5.54
C ASP A 20 -3.96 -28.74 4.01
N ALA A 21 -5.10 -28.45 3.39
CA ALA A 21 -5.23 -28.30 1.95
C ALA A 21 -4.57 -27.01 1.46
N GLY A 22 -4.70 -25.90 2.20
CA GLY A 22 -4.03 -24.64 1.96
C GLY A 22 -2.51 -24.76 2.04
N ARG A 23 -1.98 -25.43 3.07
CA ARG A 23 -0.54 -25.71 3.17
C ARG A 23 -0.05 -26.57 2.01
N SER A 24 -0.80 -27.63 1.69
CA SER A 24 -0.51 -28.51 0.56
C SER A 24 -0.51 -27.76 -0.78
N ALA A 25 -1.38 -26.77 -0.93
CA ALA A 25 -1.44 -25.89 -2.10
C ALA A 25 -0.19 -25.01 -2.21
N ILE A 26 0.27 -24.38 -1.12
CA ILE A 26 1.54 -23.61 -1.10
C ILE A 26 2.70 -24.49 -1.57
N ASP A 27 2.84 -25.68 -0.99
CA ASP A 27 3.95 -26.58 -1.34
C ASP A 27 3.86 -27.05 -2.79
N LEU A 28 2.65 -27.31 -3.30
CA LEU A 28 2.43 -27.63 -4.71
C LEU A 28 2.80 -26.46 -5.63
N MET A 29 2.42 -25.24 -5.29
CA MET A 29 2.76 -24.03 -6.02
C MET A 29 4.28 -23.82 -6.07
N ILE A 30 4.97 -23.99 -4.94
CA ILE A 30 6.44 -23.90 -4.88
C ILE A 30 7.09 -24.96 -5.77
N ARG A 31 6.66 -26.22 -5.67
CA ARG A 31 7.17 -27.30 -6.54
C ARG A 31 6.95 -26.99 -8.02
N THR A 32 5.81 -26.42 -8.35
CA THR A 32 5.44 -26.05 -9.72
C THR A 32 6.35 -24.94 -10.24
N VAL A 33 6.52 -23.85 -9.49
CA VAL A 33 7.42 -22.74 -9.85
C VAL A 33 8.86 -23.24 -10.01
N ARG A 34 9.37 -24.06 -9.08
CA ARG A 34 10.71 -24.65 -9.17
C ARG A 34 10.87 -25.55 -10.40
N SER A 35 9.87 -26.40 -10.69
CA SER A 35 9.90 -27.28 -11.86
C SER A 35 9.88 -26.50 -13.17
N LEU A 36 9.06 -25.46 -13.25
CA LEU A 36 9.01 -24.58 -14.42
C LEU A 36 10.34 -23.83 -14.59
N TYR A 37 10.93 -23.30 -13.51
CA TYR A 37 12.23 -22.64 -13.57
C TYR A 37 13.34 -23.61 -14.00
N HIS A 38 13.36 -24.84 -13.49
CA HIS A 38 14.34 -25.85 -13.91
C HIS A 38 14.23 -26.15 -15.42
N THR A 39 13.00 -26.16 -15.95
CA THR A 39 12.72 -26.46 -17.37
C THR A 39 13.02 -25.28 -18.29
N LEU A 40 12.65 -24.07 -17.87
CA LEU A 40 12.59 -22.87 -18.73
C LEU A 40 13.55 -21.75 -18.34
N GLY A 41 14.24 -21.86 -17.20
CA GLY A 41 15.06 -20.81 -16.61
C GLY A 41 16.27 -20.40 -17.45
N LYS A 42 16.67 -21.21 -18.44
CA LYS A 42 17.72 -20.83 -19.40
C LYS A 42 17.19 -20.14 -20.65
N THR A 43 15.89 -20.25 -20.92
CA THR A 43 15.25 -19.81 -22.17
C THR A 43 14.27 -18.65 -21.99
N VAL A 44 13.81 -18.44 -20.76
CA VAL A 44 12.80 -17.43 -20.39
C VAL A 44 13.38 -16.51 -19.32
N SER A 45 13.02 -15.23 -19.36
CA SER A 45 13.36 -14.29 -18.29
C SER A 45 12.31 -14.39 -17.18
N TRP A 46 12.72 -14.67 -15.93
CA TRP A 46 11.84 -14.94 -14.79
C TRP A 46 11.79 -13.74 -13.82
N GLY A 47 10.79 -12.87 -13.92
CA GLY A 47 10.70 -11.70 -13.02
C GLY A 47 10.01 -10.47 -13.62
N PRO A 48 9.99 -9.33 -12.88
CA PRO A 48 10.68 -9.15 -11.59
C PRO A 48 9.97 -9.77 -10.38
N SER A 49 8.74 -10.27 -10.54
CA SER A 49 7.93 -10.75 -9.41
C SER A 49 7.30 -12.11 -9.72
N VAL A 50 7.99 -13.17 -9.33
CA VAL A 50 7.42 -14.52 -9.22
C VAL A 50 7.17 -14.79 -7.75
N GLN A 51 5.90 -14.80 -7.35
CA GLN A 51 5.50 -14.71 -5.95
C GLN A 51 4.26 -15.57 -5.65
N ILE A 52 4.14 -16.01 -4.39
CA ILE A 52 2.94 -16.62 -3.82
C ILE A 52 2.42 -15.70 -2.72
N GLU A 53 1.17 -15.26 -2.83
CA GLU A 53 0.53 -14.30 -1.94
C GLU A 53 -0.80 -14.82 -1.40
N ILE A 54 -1.27 -14.24 -0.29
CA ILE A 54 -2.60 -14.53 0.24
C ILE A 54 -3.56 -13.49 -0.30
N ASP A 55 -4.61 -13.96 -0.96
CA ASP A 55 -5.63 -13.08 -1.51
C ASP A 55 -6.39 -12.36 -0.38
N ASN A 56 -6.63 -11.07 -0.57
CA ASN A 56 -7.35 -10.19 0.36
C ASN A 56 -6.81 -10.20 1.81
N PHE A 57 -5.51 -10.44 2.00
CA PHE A 57 -4.90 -10.36 3.33
C PHE A 57 -4.43 -8.94 3.65
N SER A 58 -4.85 -8.41 4.80
CA SER A 58 -4.43 -7.10 5.28
C SER A 58 -3.63 -7.19 6.58
N PHE A 59 -2.57 -6.38 6.64
CA PHE A 59 -1.74 -6.16 7.83
C PHE A 59 -1.35 -4.69 7.93
N PRO A 60 -0.97 -4.21 9.13
CA PRO A 60 -0.57 -2.81 9.31
C PRO A 60 0.67 -2.44 8.48
N ARG A 61 0.53 -1.45 7.60
CA ARG A 61 1.60 -1.02 6.68
C ARG A 61 2.49 0.05 7.29
N ALA A 62 3.78 0.00 6.94
CA ALA A 62 4.74 1.03 7.28
C ALA A 62 4.30 2.42 6.75
N ARG A 63 4.36 3.43 7.62
CA ARG A 63 4.10 4.84 7.26
C ARG A 63 5.41 5.65 7.24
N PRO A 64 5.73 6.41 6.17
CA PRO A 64 4.99 6.53 4.91
C PRO A 64 5.05 5.26 4.05
N MET A 65 3.99 5.05 3.26
CA MET A 65 3.88 3.94 2.32
C MET A 65 5.03 3.97 1.30
N ARG A 66 5.54 2.81 0.94
CA ARG A 66 6.66 2.66 0.00
C ARG A 66 6.23 2.05 -1.31
N TYR A 67 6.82 2.53 -2.41
CA TYR A 67 6.56 2.01 -3.74
C TYR A 67 7.41 0.77 -4.02
N PHE A 68 6.77 -0.40 -4.05
CA PHE A 68 7.39 -1.65 -4.45
C PHE A 68 7.17 -2.01 -5.93
N GLY A 69 6.50 -1.16 -6.71
CA GLY A 69 6.28 -1.42 -8.14
C GLY A 69 7.59 -1.57 -8.91
N GLY A 70 7.78 -2.74 -9.54
CA GLY A 70 9.01 -3.09 -10.25
C GLY A 70 10.17 -3.54 -9.35
N GLN A 71 9.94 -3.65 -8.04
CA GLN A 71 10.89 -4.27 -7.12
C GLN A 71 10.85 -5.80 -7.24
N PRO A 72 11.96 -6.49 -6.90
CA PRO A 72 12.04 -7.95 -6.94
C PRO A 72 11.15 -8.68 -5.92
N ALA A 73 10.61 -7.96 -4.93
CA ALA A 73 9.83 -8.53 -3.84
C ALA A 73 8.75 -7.53 -3.37
N ASP A 74 7.60 -8.07 -3.00
CA ASP A 74 6.45 -7.31 -2.46
C ASP A 74 6.18 -7.75 -1.00
N PRO A 75 5.72 -6.83 -0.13
CA PRO A 75 5.55 -7.11 1.30
C PRO A 75 4.37 -8.03 1.64
N GLU A 76 3.46 -8.29 0.70
CA GLU A 76 2.27 -9.16 0.86
C GLU A 76 2.57 -10.63 0.51
N THR A 77 3.82 -10.95 0.22
CA THR A 77 4.23 -12.25 -0.30
C THR A 77 4.59 -13.26 0.81
N LEU A 78 4.10 -14.49 0.67
CA LEU A 78 4.52 -15.65 1.47
C LEU A 78 5.80 -16.28 0.94
N VAL A 79 5.97 -16.30 -0.39
CA VAL A 79 7.13 -16.88 -1.07
C VAL A 79 7.56 -15.99 -2.22
N THR A 80 8.78 -15.46 -2.15
CA THR A 80 9.41 -14.69 -3.23
C THR A 80 10.43 -15.55 -3.94
N PHE A 81 10.37 -15.60 -5.26
CA PHE A 81 11.36 -16.27 -6.11
C PHE A 81 12.17 -15.25 -6.89
N LEU A 82 13.49 -15.28 -6.71
CA LEU A 82 14.46 -14.41 -7.36
C LEU A 82 15.31 -15.25 -8.31
N ALA A 83 15.09 -15.09 -9.61
CA ALA A 83 15.85 -15.80 -10.63
C ALA A 83 17.04 -14.96 -11.09
N GLU A 84 18.26 -15.47 -10.92
CA GLU A 84 19.50 -14.75 -11.22
C GLU A 84 19.52 -14.24 -12.67
N ASN A 85 19.09 -15.07 -13.61
CA ASN A 85 19.11 -14.79 -15.04
C ASN A 85 18.28 -13.55 -15.45
N PHE A 86 17.23 -13.20 -14.70
CA PHE A 86 16.39 -12.03 -15.00
C PHE A 86 17.12 -10.71 -14.70
N TYR A 87 17.98 -10.69 -13.66
CA TYR A 87 18.65 -9.48 -13.19
C TYR A 87 20.10 -9.35 -13.70
N LEU A 88 20.59 -10.31 -14.49
CA LEU A 88 21.90 -10.26 -15.15
C LEU A 88 22.01 -9.22 -16.29
N PRO A 89 21.00 -9.00 -17.16
CA PRO A 89 21.09 -7.99 -18.21
C PRO A 89 21.07 -6.57 -17.65
N GLU A 90 21.90 -5.66 -18.19
CA GLU A 90 21.92 -4.21 -17.89
C GLU A 90 20.58 -3.49 -18.13
N ARG A 91 19.59 -4.21 -18.66
CA ARG A 91 18.25 -3.71 -19.00
C ARG A 91 17.44 -3.28 -17.78
N TRP A 92 17.78 -3.79 -16.59
CA TRP A 92 17.10 -3.44 -15.34
C TRP A 92 18.08 -2.78 -14.37
N GLN A 93 17.80 -1.53 -13.99
CA GLN A 93 18.60 -0.73 -13.03
C GLN A 93 18.62 -1.32 -11.60
N ASN A 94 17.94 -2.46 -11.37
CA ASN A 94 17.70 -3.06 -10.06
C ASN A 94 18.63 -4.24 -9.75
N ARG A 95 19.71 -4.47 -10.51
CA ARG A 95 20.64 -5.59 -10.24
C ARG A 95 21.22 -5.55 -8.83
N THR A 96 21.56 -4.36 -8.32
CA THR A 96 22.06 -4.17 -6.95
C THR A 96 21.03 -4.61 -5.90
N CYS A 97 19.74 -4.36 -6.15
CA CYS A 97 18.66 -4.68 -5.23
C CYS A 97 18.51 -6.20 -4.99
N VAL A 98 18.75 -7.03 -6.00
CA VAL A 98 18.62 -8.50 -5.84
C VAL A 98 19.80 -9.09 -5.10
N ASP A 99 21.02 -8.63 -5.39
CA ASP A 99 22.20 -9.03 -4.62
C ASP A 99 22.08 -8.64 -3.15
N ASP A 100 21.48 -7.47 -2.87
CA ASP A 100 21.23 -7.01 -1.51
C ASP A 100 20.23 -7.93 -0.79
N LEU A 101 19.12 -8.33 -1.43
CA LEU A 101 18.17 -9.32 -0.88
C LEU A 101 18.81 -10.69 -0.66
N ARG A 102 19.64 -11.16 -1.60
CA ARG A 102 20.33 -12.46 -1.49
C ARG A 102 21.35 -12.46 -0.35
N LYS A 103 22.00 -11.35 -0.06
CA LYS A 103 23.01 -11.25 1.02
C LYS A 103 22.41 -10.96 2.38
N ALA A 104 21.36 -10.15 2.44
CA ALA A 104 20.76 -9.73 3.70
C ALA A 104 20.19 -10.93 4.49
N PRO A 105 20.40 -11.01 5.81
CA PRO A 105 19.75 -12.03 6.64
C PRO A 105 18.23 -11.82 6.57
N VAL A 106 17.48 -12.89 6.35
CA VAL A 106 16.01 -12.80 6.32
C VAL A 106 15.46 -12.65 7.75
N PRO A 107 14.31 -11.98 7.92
CA PRO A 107 13.71 -11.80 9.23
C PRO A 107 13.21 -13.12 9.84
N GLU A 108 12.96 -13.12 11.14
CA GLU A 108 12.41 -14.28 11.86
C GLU A 108 11.14 -14.81 11.19
N GLY A 109 10.99 -16.14 11.14
CA GLY A 109 9.87 -16.80 10.48
C GLY A 109 10.07 -16.99 8.97
N PHE A 110 11.10 -16.39 8.37
CA PHE A 110 11.47 -16.61 6.98
C PHE A 110 12.73 -17.46 6.86
N ILE A 111 12.79 -18.27 5.81
CA ILE A 111 14.01 -18.93 5.37
C ILE A 111 14.37 -18.48 3.96
N LYS A 112 15.64 -18.68 3.62
CA LYS A 112 16.18 -18.44 2.28
C LYS A 112 16.87 -19.70 1.79
N GLU A 113 16.46 -20.18 0.62
CA GLU A 113 17.02 -21.35 -0.06
C GLU A 113 17.54 -20.97 -1.44
N GLU A 114 18.72 -21.46 -1.82
CA GLU A 114 19.29 -21.25 -3.14
C GLU A 114 19.48 -22.59 -3.88
N SER A 115 19.03 -22.64 -5.14
CA SER A 115 19.15 -23.84 -6.00
C SER A 115 19.21 -23.42 -7.46
N ASP A 116 20.26 -23.82 -8.19
CA ASP A 116 20.38 -23.64 -9.66
C ASP A 116 20.15 -22.19 -10.16
N GLY A 117 20.61 -21.19 -9.40
CA GLY A 117 20.42 -19.77 -9.74
C GLY A 117 19.03 -19.20 -9.42
N LEU A 118 18.18 -19.96 -8.72
CA LEU A 118 16.94 -19.49 -8.12
C LEU A 118 17.13 -19.33 -6.61
N THR A 119 16.86 -18.13 -6.10
CA THR A 119 16.75 -17.89 -4.65
C THR A 119 15.27 -17.85 -4.28
N MET A 120 14.88 -18.62 -3.27
CA MET A 120 13.54 -18.60 -2.70
C MET A 120 13.60 -18.04 -1.29
N ILE A 121 12.80 -17.01 -1.01
CA ILE A 121 12.57 -16.52 0.35
C ILE A 121 11.15 -16.90 0.74
N ARG A 122 10.99 -17.69 1.81
CA ARG A 122 9.70 -18.28 2.18
C ARG A 122 9.40 -18.08 3.67
N LEU A 123 8.17 -17.71 3.98
CA LEU A 123 7.60 -17.81 5.32
C LEU A 123 7.39 -19.29 5.70
N VAL A 124 7.96 -19.71 6.83
CA VAL A 124 7.89 -21.08 7.39
C VAL A 124 7.11 -21.15 8.70
N GLU A 125 6.18 -20.23 8.89
CA GLU A 125 5.47 -20.07 10.15
C GLU A 125 4.07 -20.70 10.13
N ASP A 126 3.46 -20.83 11.32
CA ASP A 126 2.07 -21.26 11.43
C ASP A 126 1.10 -20.25 10.81
N LEU A 127 0.63 -20.56 9.60
CA LEU A 127 -0.36 -19.78 8.88
C LEU A 127 -1.76 -19.80 9.53
N SER A 128 -2.01 -20.67 10.52
CA SER A 128 -3.29 -20.71 11.22
C SER A 128 -3.53 -19.47 12.09
N SER A 129 -2.45 -18.86 12.59
CA SER A 129 -2.49 -17.65 13.41
C SER A 129 -2.43 -16.39 12.56
N ARG A 130 -3.59 -15.74 12.38
CA ARG A 130 -3.69 -14.46 11.64
C ARG A 130 -2.83 -13.37 12.27
N THR A 131 -2.75 -13.34 13.60
CA THR A 131 -1.94 -12.35 14.33
C THR A 131 -0.45 -12.55 14.03
N LEU A 132 0.05 -13.79 14.16
CA LEU A 132 1.44 -14.09 13.90
C LEU A 132 1.81 -13.83 12.43
N LEU A 133 0.93 -14.23 11.49
CA LEU A 133 1.13 -13.95 10.08
C LEU A 133 1.24 -12.44 9.80
N ARG A 134 0.38 -11.59 10.41
CA ARG A 134 0.48 -10.13 10.29
C ARG A 134 1.82 -9.63 10.83
N GLU A 135 2.26 -10.12 11.98
CA GLU A 135 3.57 -9.77 12.57
C GLU A 135 4.73 -10.13 11.65
N ARG A 136 4.70 -11.32 11.03
CA ARG A 136 5.74 -11.74 10.09
C ARG A 136 5.74 -10.93 8.80
N LEU A 137 4.58 -10.59 8.24
CA LEU A 137 4.51 -9.72 7.06
C LEU A 137 4.93 -8.28 7.36
N MET A 138 4.63 -7.75 8.55
CA MET A 138 5.17 -6.45 8.99
C MET A 138 6.70 -6.47 9.09
N ALA A 139 7.28 -7.51 9.69
CA ALA A 139 8.73 -7.66 9.79
C ALA A 139 9.39 -7.85 8.41
N PHE A 140 8.71 -8.55 7.49
CA PHE A 140 9.17 -8.72 6.11
C PHE A 140 9.14 -7.40 5.34
N GLU A 141 8.07 -6.61 5.47
CA GLU A 141 8.01 -5.27 4.91
C GLU A 141 9.16 -4.39 5.42
N ASP A 142 9.41 -4.38 6.74
CA ASP A 142 10.51 -3.60 7.32
C ASP A 142 11.86 -3.99 6.74
N TRP A 143 12.11 -5.29 6.65
CA TRP A 143 13.32 -5.83 6.03
C TRP A 143 13.45 -5.40 4.57
N LEU A 144 12.37 -5.48 3.78
CA LEU A 144 12.37 -5.01 2.39
C LEU A 144 12.66 -3.51 2.29
N ILE A 145 12.09 -2.69 3.17
CA ILE A 145 12.35 -1.25 3.19
C ILE A 145 13.82 -0.95 3.47
N GLU A 146 14.44 -1.67 4.40
CA GLU A 146 15.85 -1.50 4.75
C GLU A 146 16.79 -1.93 3.63
N VAL A 147 16.52 -3.08 3.03
CA VAL A 147 17.39 -3.70 2.02
C VAL A 147 17.24 -2.99 0.67
N LEU A 148 16.01 -2.78 0.21
CA LEU A 148 15.73 -2.22 -1.12
C LEU A 148 15.71 -0.69 -1.14
N LYS A 149 15.51 -0.05 0.02
CA LYS A 149 15.36 1.41 0.15
C LYS A 149 14.39 2.00 -0.89
N PRO A 150 13.17 1.42 -1.01
CA PRO A 150 12.20 1.89 -1.97
C PRO A 150 11.83 3.35 -1.70
N LYS A 151 11.52 4.09 -2.77
CA LYS A 151 11.02 5.45 -2.66
C LYS A 151 9.68 5.46 -1.93
N ILE A 152 9.34 6.61 -1.36
CA ILE A 152 7.96 6.84 -0.89
C ILE A 152 7.03 6.68 -2.09
N ASP A 153 5.90 6.03 -1.85
CA ASP A 153 4.84 5.91 -2.84
C ASP A 153 4.41 7.30 -3.33
N PRO A 154 4.32 7.55 -4.66
CA PRO A 154 4.00 8.89 -5.18
C PRO A 154 2.65 9.44 -4.72
N ASP A 155 1.75 8.57 -4.25
CA ASP A 155 0.47 8.96 -3.67
C ASP A 155 0.56 9.27 -2.17
N TYR A 156 1.75 9.21 -1.57
CA TYR A 156 2.00 9.49 -0.16
C TYR A 156 3.11 10.54 -0.01
N ASN A 157 3.03 11.35 1.05
CA ASN A 157 4.10 12.29 1.40
C ASN A 157 5.02 11.74 2.51
N GLU A 158 6.00 12.55 2.94
CA GLU A 158 6.96 12.16 4.00
C GLU A 158 6.31 11.91 5.36
N PHE A 159 5.15 12.51 5.63
CA PHE A 159 4.36 12.27 6.84
C PHE A 159 3.45 11.03 6.70
N GLY A 160 3.45 10.40 5.52
CA GLY A 160 2.59 9.28 5.16
C GLY A 160 1.11 9.65 5.04
N ASP A 161 0.84 10.92 4.79
CA ASP A 161 -0.49 11.39 4.40
C ASP A 161 -0.71 11.01 2.93
N MET A 162 -1.92 10.60 2.57
CA MET A 162 -2.25 10.13 1.22
C MET A 162 -2.82 11.27 0.38
N ARG A 163 -2.42 11.36 -0.88
CA ARG A 163 -2.98 12.32 -1.83
C ARG A 163 -4.45 11.98 -2.07
N ALA A 164 -5.32 12.98 -1.97
CA ALA A 164 -6.73 12.79 -2.24
C ALA A 164 -6.94 12.51 -3.74
N PRO A 165 -7.62 11.42 -4.11
CA PRO A 165 -7.92 11.13 -5.51
C PRO A 165 -9.02 12.06 -5.99
N LEU A 166 -8.66 13.08 -6.78
CA LEU A 166 -9.61 13.99 -7.42
C LEU A 166 -9.81 13.57 -8.87
N MET A 167 -11.07 13.51 -9.30
CA MET A 167 -11.45 13.33 -10.70
C MET A 167 -12.38 14.45 -11.12
N ASN A 168 -11.98 15.18 -12.17
CA ASN A 168 -12.73 16.26 -12.80
C ASN A 168 -13.43 17.21 -11.81
N PRO A 169 -12.71 17.81 -10.84
CA PRO A 169 -13.33 18.69 -9.84
C PRO A 169 -14.10 19.83 -10.51
N GLN A 170 -15.37 20.01 -10.14
CA GLN A 170 -16.23 21.07 -10.67
C GLN A 170 -16.64 22.03 -9.54
N PRO A 171 -16.56 23.35 -9.74
CA PRO A 171 -17.16 24.30 -8.80
C PRO A 171 -18.65 24.02 -8.61
N ALA A 172 -19.15 24.18 -7.38
CA ALA A 172 -20.56 23.96 -7.05
C ALA A 172 -20.99 24.92 -5.93
N GLU A 173 -22.26 25.34 -5.91
CA GLU A 173 -22.77 26.23 -4.87
C GLU A 173 -22.76 25.52 -3.51
N GLY A 174 -22.44 26.24 -2.43
CA GLY A 174 -22.36 25.67 -1.08
C GLY A 174 -21.07 24.88 -0.80
N ALA A 175 -20.32 24.46 -1.82
CA ALA A 175 -19.01 23.80 -1.72
C ALA A 175 -17.89 24.62 -2.38
N THR A 176 -16.63 24.21 -2.21
CA THR A 176 -15.52 24.71 -3.04
C THR A 176 -15.54 24.03 -4.40
N PHE A 177 -15.74 22.71 -4.41
CA PHE A 177 -15.98 21.91 -5.61
C PHE A 177 -16.61 20.57 -5.25
N VAL A 178 -17.08 19.83 -6.25
CA VAL A 178 -17.50 18.43 -6.15
C VAL A 178 -16.57 17.54 -6.98
N SER A 179 -16.21 16.38 -6.45
CA SER A 179 -15.48 15.32 -7.16
C SER A 179 -15.94 13.95 -6.66
N PHE A 180 -16.19 12.99 -7.56
CA PHE A 180 -16.75 11.67 -7.22
C PHE A 180 -18.00 11.72 -6.30
N ALA A 181 -18.94 12.63 -6.57
CA ALA A 181 -20.10 12.90 -5.71
C ALA A 181 -19.78 13.30 -4.25
N ALA A 182 -18.51 13.58 -3.92
CA ALA A 182 -18.14 14.18 -2.65
C ALA A 182 -18.09 15.70 -2.79
N ALA A 183 -18.78 16.42 -1.90
CA ALA A 183 -18.62 17.86 -1.74
C ALA A 183 -17.35 18.17 -0.95
N TYR A 184 -16.48 18.99 -1.51
CA TYR A 184 -15.27 19.47 -0.84
C TYR A 184 -15.48 20.92 -0.43
N LYS A 185 -15.36 21.22 0.87
CA LYS A 185 -15.50 22.58 1.41
C LYS A 185 -14.21 23.03 2.07
N ALA A 186 -13.59 24.07 1.52
CA ALA A 186 -12.52 24.79 2.20
C ALA A 186 -13.08 25.57 3.39
N VAL A 187 -12.46 25.37 4.55
CA VAL A 187 -12.84 26.01 5.81
C VAL A 187 -11.60 26.48 6.55
N VAL A 188 -11.76 27.48 7.41
CA VAL A 188 -10.72 27.97 8.31
C VAL A 188 -11.25 27.85 9.72
N LEU A 189 -10.38 27.46 10.64
CA LEU A 189 -10.73 27.38 12.06
C LEU A 189 -10.69 28.77 12.69
N ASP A 190 -11.51 28.98 13.71
CA ASP A 190 -11.43 30.19 14.52
C ASP A 190 -10.13 30.26 15.34
N ALA A 191 -9.98 31.33 16.12
CA ALA A 191 -8.81 31.54 16.98
C ALA A 191 -8.63 30.46 18.05
N ASP A 192 -9.71 29.79 18.45
CA ASP A 192 -9.70 28.68 19.40
C ASP A 192 -9.44 27.32 18.71
N GLY A 193 -9.30 27.30 17.39
CA GLY A 193 -9.10 26.10 16.60
C GLY A 193 -10.37 25.27 16.40
N ARG A 194 -11.55 25.88 16.46
CA ARG A 194 -12.84 25.23 16.21
C ARG A 194 -13.37 25.57 14.83
N LEU A 195 -14.19 24.67 14.29
CA LEU A 195 -14.96 24.94 13.09
C LEU A 195 -16.21 25.73 13.48
N ASP A 196 -16.57 26.72 12.66
CA ASP A 196 -17.83 27.44 12.80
C ASP A 196 -19.04 26.46 12.79
N GLU A 197 -19.88 26.54 13.83
CA GLU A 197 -21.02 25.65 14.00
C GLU A 197 -22.11 25.90 12.94
N ASP A 198 -22.24 27.13 12.42
CA ASP A 198 -23.20 27.43 11.37
C ASP A 198 -22.76 26.78 10.05
N VAL A 199 -21.46 26.86 9.73
CA VAL A 199 -20.87 26.16 8.58
C VAL A 199 -21.05 24.65 8.72
N MET A 200 -20.82 24.10 9.92
CA MET A 200 -21.02 22.68 10.16
C MET A 200 -22.50 22.27 9.99
N ALA A 201 -23.43 23.03 10.56
CA ALA A 201 -24.86 22.75 10.43
C ALA A 201 -25.33 22.79 8.97
N GLU A 202 -24.83 23.75 8.18
CA GLU A 202 -25.08 23.86 6.75
C GLU A 202 -24.61 22.60 6.00
N LEU A 203 -23.37 22.17 6.22
CA LEU A 203 -22.81 20.98 5.56
C LEU A 203 -23.53 19.68 5.93
N LEU A 204 -23.94 19.54 7.19
CA LEU A 204 -24.72 18.39 7.64
C LEU A 204 -26.13 18.38 7.03
N SER A 205 -26.71 19.57 6.81
CA SER A 205 -27.97 19.70 6.07
C SER A 205 -27.83 19.19 4.63
N TYR A 206 -26.78 19.60 3.90
CA TYR A 206 -26.50 19.09 2.55
C TYR A 206 -26.31 17.58 2.52
N LEU A 207 -25.54 17.04 3.47
CA LEU A 207 -25.32 15.60 3.59
C LEU A 207 -26.63 14.84 3.85
N SER A 208 -27.52 15.38 4.70
CA SER A 208 -28.82 14.75 4.99
C SER A 208 -29.78 14.77 3.80
N GLN A 209 -29.69 15.78 2.94
CA GLN A 209 -30.50 15.93 1.73
C GLN A 209 -29.91 15.17 0.53
N GLY A 210 -28.63 14.81 0.60
CA GLY A 210 -27.88 14.21 -0.51
C GLY A 210 -27.67 15.15 -1.70
N LYS A 211 -27.83 16.47 -1.49
CA LYS A 211 -27.73 17.49 -2.54
C LYS A 211 -27.19 18.82 -2.01
N LEU A 212 -26.47 19.53 -2.87
CA LEU A 212 -26.08 20.94 -2.69
C LEU A 212 -27.23 21.90 -3.07
N PRO A 213 -27.15 23.20 -2.72
CA PRO A 213 -28.19 24.19 -3.04
C PRO A 213 -28.54 24.32 -4.53
N ASP A 214 -27.55 24.11 -5.41
CA ASP A 214 -27.74 24.13 -6.86
C ASP A 214 -28.36 22.84 -7.42
N GLY A 215 -28.69 21.88 -6.55
CA GLY A 215 -29.26 20.58 -6.89
C GLY A 215 -28.24 19.50 -7.24
N THR A 216 -26.93 19.81 -7.22
CA THR A 216 -25.87 18.82 -7.45
C THR A 216 -25.94 17.71 -6.41
N GLU A 217 -26.01 16.46 -6.86
CA GLU A 217 -26.09 15.29 -5.98
C GLU A 217 -24.74 15.00 -5.32
N ILE A 218 -24.79 14.68 -4.02
CA ILE A 218 -23.63 14.34 -3.23
C ILE A 218 -23.91 13.16 -2.30
N ASP A 219 -22.90 12.33 -2.04
CA ASP A 219 -22.98 11.20 -1.10
C ASP A 219 -22.20 11.44 0.20
N SER A 220 -21.33 12.44 0.20
CA SER A 220 -20.38 12.69 1.27
C SER A 220 -19.88 14.13 1.26
N VAL A 221 -19.46 14.60 2.44
CA VAL A 221 -18.78 15.89 2.60
C VAL A 221 -17.36 15.66 3.10
N ARG A 222 -16.42 16.41 2.54
CA ARG A 222 -15.01 16.44 2.93
C ARG A 222 -14.59 17.89 3.19
N LEU A 223 -13.84 18.11 4.26
CA LEU A 223 -13.32 19.44 4.61
C LEU A 223 -11.90 19.61 4.07
N ILE A 224 -11.56 20.81 3.61
CA ILE A 224 -10.20 21.21 3.22
C ILE A 224 -9.74 22.30 4.17
N LEU A 225 -8.63 22.05 4.86
CA LEU A 225 -8.02 22.97 5.82
C LEU A 225 -6.75 23.58 5.22
N PRO A 226 -6.31 24.74 5.71
CA PRO A 226 -5.13 25.42 5.17
C PRO A 226 -3.81 24.71 5.50
N ASN A 227 -3.78 23.82 6.51
CA ASN A 227 -2.59 23.08 6.88
C ASN A 227 -2.92 21.77 7.62
N ARG A 228 -1.90 20.92 7.73
CA ARG A 228 -1.99 19.59 8.36
C ARG A 228 -2.39 19.64 9.83
N GLU A 229 -1.87 20.60 10.60
CA GLU A 229 -2.16 20.71 12.03
C GLU A 229 -3.65 20.97 12.28
N SER A 230 -4.23 21.90 11.52
CA SER A 230 -5.66 22.18 11.56
C SER A 230 -6.50 20.97 11.16
N ALA A 231 -6.12 20.25 10.10
CA ALA A 231 -6.83 19.04 9.68
C ALA A 231 -6.81 17.95 10.76
N VAL A 232 -5.65 17.73 11.39
CA VAL A 232 -5.49 16.77 12.49
C VAL A 232 -6.35 17.17 13.69
N ARG A 233 -6.37 18.46 14.06
CA ARG A 233 -7.05 18.97 15.25
C ARG A 233 -8.56 18.70 15.26
N ILE A 234 -9.23 18.85 14.11
CA ILE A 234 -10.70 18.75 14.04
C ILE A 234 -11.21 17.43 13.47
N ARG A 235 -10.32 16.49 13.13
CA ARG A 235 -10.70 15.23 12.49
C ARG A 235 -11.72 14.44 13.30
N ASP A 236 -11.42 14.17 14.57
CA ASP A 236 -12.29 13.31 15.39
C ASP A 236 -13.66 13.96 15.65
N THR A 237 -13.70 15.27 15.89
CA THR A 237 -14.95 16.00 16.17
C THR A 237 -15.85 16.10 14.94
N THR A 238 -15.27 16.28 13.75
CA THR A 238 -16.04 16.38 12.50
C THR A 238 -16.46 15.02 11.96
N THR A 239 -15.60 14.01 12.02
CA THR A 239 -15.93 12.65 11.55
C THR A 239 -17.00 11.99 12.42
N ALA A 240 -17.02 12.24 13.74
CA ALA A 240 -18.10 11.82 14.64
C ALA A 240 -19.48 12.39 14.26
N ARG A 241 -19.53 13.47 13.48
CA ARG A 241 -20.77 14.10 12.99
C ARG A 241 -21.14 13.69 11.56
N GLY A 242 -20.36 12.80 10.92
CA GLY A 242 -20.66 12.28 9.58
C GLY A 242 -19.84 12.89 8.44
N ILE A 243 -18.93 13.83 8.72
CA ILE A 243 -17.96 14.30 7.72
C ILE A 243 -17.03 13.13 7.35
N LYS A 244 -16.88 12.87 6.04
CA LYS A 244 -16.21 11.66 5.55
C LYS A 244 -14.69 11.73 5.70
N ALA A 245 -14.10 12.90 5.45
CA ALA A 245 -12.66 13.11 5.53
C ALA A 245 -12.33 14.58 5.83
N VAL A 246 -11.19 14.80 6.47
CA VAL A 246 -10.61 16.13 6.71
C VAL A 246 -9.24 16.17 6.08
N LEU A 247 -9.12 16.96 5.02
CA LEU A 247 -7.93 17.10 4.20
C LEU A 247 -7.24 18.42 4.50
N TYR A 248 -6.01 18.58 4.02
CA TYR A 248 -5.35 19.88 3.98
C TYR A 248 -4.78 20.15 2.59
N ALA A 249 -4.75 21.44 2.23
CA ALA A 249 -4.11 21.91 1.01
C ALA A 249 -2.64 22.26 1.26
N THR A 250 -1.81 22.04 0.25
CA THR A 250 -0.43 22.54 0.18
C THR A 250 -0.30 23.62 -0.90
N ASP A 251 0.78 24.40 -0.85
CA ASP A 251 1.00 25.54 -1.76
C ASP A 251 1.08 25.13 -3.24
N ASP A 252 1.41 23.88 -3.52
CA ASP A 252 1.42 23.28 -4.87
C ASP A 252 0.02 22.85 -5.35
N GLY A 253 -1.04 23.15 -4.58
CA GLY A 253 -2.42 22.84 -4.90
C GLY A 253 -2.82 21.37 -4.65
N GLN A 254 -1.94 20.56 -4.08
CA GLN A 254 -2.27 19.17 -3.72
C GLN A 254 -3.14 19.14 -2.46
N LEU A 255 -4.02 18.13 -2.40
CA LEU A 255 -4.82 17.83 -1.21
C LEU A 255 -4.32 16.53 -0.59
N TRP A 256 -4.10 16.57 0.72
CA TRP A 256 -3.56 15.45 1.47
C TRP A 256 -4.52 15.04 2.59
N ASP A 257 -4.73 13.74 2.72
CA ASP A 257 -5.46 13.08 3.79
C ASP A 257 -4.45 12.63 4.87
N PRO A 258 -4.42 13.25 6.05
CA PRO A 258 -3.55 12.82 7.15
C PRO A 258 -3.98 11.50 7.79
N PHE A 259 -5.16 10.98 7.44
CA PHE A 259 -5.71 9.76 8.00
C PHE A 259 -6.24 8.81 6.91
N PRO A 260 -5.35 8.36 5.99
CA PRO A 260 -5.77 7.46 4.93
C PRO A 260 -6.38 6.19 5.49
N LEU A 261 -7.32 5.62 4.74
CA LEU A 261 -7.92 4.33 5.10
C LEU A 261 -6.86 3.24 5.11
N GLY A 262 -6.98 2.30 6.06
CA GLY A 262 -6.04 1.20 6.23
C GLY A 262 -5.56 1.08 7.67
N GLU A 263 -4.84 0.00 7.93
CA GLU A 263 -4.14 -0.19 9.18
C GLU A 263 -2.71 0.30 9.00
N TRP A 264 -2.26 1.20 9.87
CA TRP A 264 -0.97 1.86 9.74
C TRP A 264 -0.14 1.62 10.99
N ARG A 265 1.17 1.51 10.80
CA ARG A 265 2.16 1.55 11.87
C ARG A 265 3.24 2.57 11.55
N GLU A 266 3.79 3.18 12.60
CA GLU A 266 5.00 3.98 12.43
C GLU A 266 6.14 3.08 12.00
N TRP A 267 6.77 3.41 10.88
CA TRP A 267 8.01 2.75 10.52
C TRP A 267 9.13 3.32 11.39
N LYS A 268 9.62 2.51 12.32
CA LYS A 268 10.83 2.82 13.09
C LYS A 268 11.96 2.05 12.47
N LYS A 269 12.98 2.76 11.99
CA LYS A 269 14.22 2.13 11.52
C LYS A 269 14.71 1.17 12.63
N PRO A 270 14.83 -0.14 12.37
CA PRO A 270 15.43 -1.09 13.30
C PRO A 270 16.75 -0.56 13.87
N ALA A 271 16.88 -0.64 15.19
CA ALA A 271 18.10 -0.26 15.90
C ALA A 271 19.17 -1.34 15.71
N GLY A 272 20.00 -1.22 14.68
CA GLY A 272 21.25 -1.98 14.54
C GLY A 272 21.13 -3.34 13.85
N LEU A 273 21.14 -3.31 12.52
CA LEU A 273 21.74 -4.37 11.69
C LEU A 273 23.11 -3.90 11.19
#